data_AF-A0A538RZN8-F1
#
_entry.id   AF-A0A538RZN8-F1
#
_cell.length_a   1.000
_cell.length_b   1.000
_cell.length_c   1.000
_cell.angle_alpha   90.00
_cell.angle_beta   90.00
_cell.angle_gamma   90.00
#
_symmetry.space_group_name_H-M   'P 1'
#
loop_
_entity.id
_entity.type
_entity.pdbx_description
1 polymer ?
#
loop_
_entity_poly.entity_id
_entity_poly.type
_entity_poly.pdbx_seq_one_letter_code
_entity_poly.pdbx_strand_id
1 'polypeptide(L)'
;MHKATKQEMQQEALGRALAGQSLSNWPTILAGFTAKGIPEDDILPRENVFTYHAWRALGRQVRRGEHGVKVCTFVAVASPDSKEDVDGVATNDVDGTNKRNGGYRRPWTATVFHVSQTDPVKA
;
A
#
# COMPACT_ATOMS: atom_id res chain seq x y z
N MET A 1 -13.85 -19.75 5.82
CA MET A 1 -13.02 -18.64 5.30
C MET A 1 -12.71 -18.90 3.85
N HIS A 2 -13.28 -18.11 2.92
CA HIS A 2 -12.82 -18.13 1.53
C HIS A 2 -11.47 -17.41 1.45
N LYS A 3 -10.45 -18.06 0.90
CA LYS A 3 -9.13 -17.46 0.69
C LYS A 3 -9.16 -16.73 -0.66
N ALA A 4 -8.82 -15.44 -0.66
CA ALA A 4 -8.73 -14.67 -1.90
C ALA A 4 -7.79 -15.36 -2.90
N THR A 5 -8.23 -15.41 -4.15
CA THR A 5 -7.42 -15.89 -5.27
C THR A 5 -6.24 -14.94 -5.50
N LYS A 6 -5.21 -15.45 -6.20
CA LYS A 6 -4.03 -14.65 -6.54
C LYS A 6 -4.39 -13.39 -7.34
N GLN A 7 -5.37 -13.48 -8.23
CA GLN A 7 -5.82 -12.37 -9.05
C GLN A 7 -6.55 -11.31 -8.22
N GLU A 8 -7.44 -11.73 -7.31
CA GLU A 8 -8.12 -10.82 -6.38
C GLU A 8 -7.11 -10.07 -5.50
N MET A 9 -6.13 -10.77 -4.92
CA MET A 9 -5.07 -10.14 -4.13
C MET A 9 -4.27 -9.09 -4.93
N GLN A 10 -4.03 -9.35 -6.21
CA GLN A 10 -3.32 -8.42 -7.09
C GLN A 10 -4.13 -7.17 -7.38
N GLN A 11 -5.42 -7.33 -7.71
CA GLN A 11 -6.32 -6.22 -7.98
C GLN A 11 -6.58 -5.38 -6.71
N GLU A 12 -6.75 -6.03 -5.55
CA GLU A 12 -6.88 -5.35 -4.27
C GLU A 12 -5.62 -4.53 -3.92
N ALA A 13 -4.43 -5.10 -4.16
CA ALA A 13 -3.17 -4.39 -3.94
C ALA A 13 -3.03 -3.15 -4.85
N LEU A 14 -3.46 -3.25 -6.11
CA LEU A 14 -3.47 -2.12 -7.04
C LEU A 14 -4.47 -1.05 -6.59
N GLY A 15 -5.70 -1.44 -6.25
CA GLY A 15 -6.73 -0.53 -5.75
C GLY A 15 -6.25 0.27 -4.53
N ARG A 16 -5.61 -0.40 -3.56
CA ARG A 16 -5.01 0.26 -2.39
C ARG A 16 -3.87 1.22 -2.75
N ALA A 17 -3.03 0.87 -3.71
CA ALA A 17 -1.89 1.70 -4.11
C ALA A 17 -2.33 2.98 -4.83
N LEU A 18 -3.42 2.92 -5.60
CA LEU A 18 -3.98 4.08 -6.30
C LEU A 18 -4.82 4.96 -5.36
N ALA A 19 -5.68 4.35 -4.53
CA ALA A 19 -6.63 5.07 -3.68
C ALA A 19 -6.04 5.53 -2.34
N GLY A 20 -4.91 4.97 -1.91
CA GLY A 20 -4.38 5.23 -0.57
C GLY A 20 -4.07 6.70 -0.35
N GLN A 21 -4.68 7.34 0.66
CA GLN A 21 -4.56 8.80 0.86
C GLN A 21 -3.32 9.23 1.66
N SER A 22 -2.64 8.29 2.35
CA SER A 22 -1.49 8.62 3.19
C SER A 22 -0.26 9.01 2.37
N LEU A 23 0.35 10.15 2.74
CA LEU A 23 1.63 10.63 2.24
C LEU A 23 2.80 10.25 3.16
N SER A 24 2.54 9.56 4.27
CA SER A 24 3.51 9.31 5.34
C SER A 24 4.74 8.53 4.89
N ASN A 25 4.63 7.76 3.82
CA ASN A 25 5.73 6.96 3.26
C ASN A 25 6.52 7.67 2.16
N TRP A 26 6.09 8.86 1.71
CA TRP A 26 6.72 9.54 0.57
C TRP A 26 8.19 9.87 0.81
N PRO A 27 8.60 10.44 1.96
CA PRO A 27 10.01 10.72 2.20
C PRO A 27 10.89 9.47 2.14
N THR A 28 10.41 8.34 2.70
CA THR A 28 11.13 7.06 2.67
C THR A 28 11.25 6.50 1.25
N ILE A 29 10.20 6.65 0.44
CA ILE A 29 10.19 6.23 -0.96
C ILE A 29 11.21 7.06 -1.76
N LEU A 30 11.13 8.39 -1.67
CA LEU A 30 12.01 9.31 -2.38
C LEU A 30 13.47 9.06 -2.00
N ALA A 31 13.80 9.06 -0.71
CA ALA A 31 15.15 8.79 -0.23
C ALA A 31 15.66 7.39 -0.65
N GLY A 32 14.80 6.37 -0.53
CA GLY A 32 15.17 4.99 -0.83
C GLY A 32 15.47 4.73 -2.31
N PHE A 33 14.75 5.39 -3.22
CA PHE A 33 15.01 5.27 -4.67
C PHE A 33 16.06 6.24 -5.17
N THR A 34 16.19 7.43 -4.56
CA THR A 34 17.32 8.34 -4.83
C THR A 34 18.65 7.68 -4.48
N ALA A 35 18.72 6.98 -3.35
CA ALA A 35 19.90 6.18 -2.97
C ALA A 35 20.21 5.02 -3.95
N LYS A 36 19.25 4.64 -4.80
CA LYS A 36 19.40 3.64 -5.87
C LYS A 36 19.75 4.28 -7.23
N GLY A 37 19.96 5.59 -7.26
CA GLY A 37 20.35 6.33 -8.46
C GLY A 37 19.17 6.75 -9.35
N ILE A 38 17.94 6.75 -8.84
CA ILE A 38 16.77 7.26 -9.57
C ILE A 38 16.60 8.74 -9.20
N PRO A 39 16.56 9.67 -10.18
CA PRO A 39 16.31 11.09 -9.90
C PRO A 39 15.00 11.29 -9.15
N GLU A 40 14.94 12.27 -8.24
CA GLU A 40 13.73 12.52 -7.44
C GLU A 40 12.52 12.85 -8.31
N ASP A 41 12.72 13.64 -9.38
CA ASP A 41 11.69 14.01 -10.35
C ASP A 41 11.13 12.81 -11.14
N ASP A 42 11.86 11.69 -11.19
CA ASP A 42 11.43 10.44 -11.81
C ASP A 42 10.71 9.52 -10.80
N ILE A 43 10.63 9.89 -9.52
CA ILE A 43 9.94 9.09 -8.50
C ILE A 43 8.55 9.65 -8.30
N LEU A 44 7.55 8.99 -8.89
CA LEU A 44 6.14 9.38 -8.85
C LEU A 44 5.35 8.32 -8.06
N PRO A 45 5.26 8.44 -6.71
CA PRO A 45 4.44 7.54 -5.90
C PRO A 45 3.01 7.44 -6.47
N ARG A 46 2.47 6.21 -6.51
CA ARG A 46 1.15 5.88 -7.08
C ARG A 46 1.06 5.92 -8.62
N GLU A 47 2.12 6.28 -9.32
CA GLU A 47 2.16 6.23 -10.80
C GLU A 47 3.21 5.24 -11.29
N ASN A 48 4.44 5.32 -10.76
CA ASN A 48 5.56 4.49 -11.20
C ASN A 48 6.29 3.80 -10.04
N VAL A 49 5.73 3.86 -8.83
CA VAL A 49 6.20 3.13 -7.66
C VAL A 49 5.06 2.33 -7.05
N PHE A 50 5.18 0.99 -7.11
CA PHE A 50 4.15 0.08 -6.63
C PHE A 50 4.72 -1.14 -5.91
N THR A 51 3.87 -1.82 -5.14
CA THR A 51 4.20 -3.15 -4.59
C THR A 51 4.23 -4.20 -5.69
N TYR A 52 4.88 -5.34 -5.41
CA TYR A 52 4.97 -6.45 -6.37
C TYR A 52 3.63 -6.90 -6.94
N HIS A 53 2.61 -7.06 -6.08
CA HIS A 53 1.28 -7.52 -6.50
C HIS A 53 0.56 -6.49 -7.37
N ALA A 54 0.72 -5.21 -7.07
CA ALA A 54 0.19 -4.13 -7.91
C ALA A 54 0.87 -4.11 -9.29
N TRP A 55 2.19 -4.34 -9.36
CA TRP A 55 2.86 -4.50 -10.66
C TRP A 55 2.36 -5.70 -11.45
N ARG A 56 2.12 -6.84 -10.78
CA ARG A 56 1.54 -8.02 -11.41
C ARG A 56 0.14 -7.76 -11.95
N ALA A 57 -0.68 -6.97 -11.26
CA ALA A 57 -2.00 -6.55 -11.72
C ALA A 57 -1.92 -5.69 -12.99
N LEU A 58 -0.90 -4.83 -13.09
CA LEU A 58 -0.58 -4.01 -14.26
C LEU A 58 0.13 -4.79 -15.39
N GLY A 59 0.21 -6.12 -15.29
CA GLY A 59 0.88 -6.95 -16.30
C GLY A 59 2.40 -6.77 -16.34
N ARG A 60 3.02 -6.37 -15.23
CA ARG A 60 4.48 -6.24 -15.10
C ARG A 60 5.06 -7.18 -14.05
N GLN A 61 6.31 -7.56 -14.25
CA GLN A 61 7.08 -8.44 -13.39
C GLN A 61 8.34 -7.73 -12.92
N VAL A 62 8.56 -7.67 -11.61
CA VAL A 62 9.83 -7.21 -11.05
C VAL A 62 10.94 -8.20 -11.45
N ARG A 63 12.07 -7.67 -11.96
CA ARG A 63 13.22 -8.48 -12.39
C ARG A 63 13.81 -9.26 -11.23
N ARG A 64 14.38 -10.42 -11.53
CA ARG A 64 15.03 -11.26 -10.52
C ARG A 64 16.25 -10.54 -9.94
N GLY A 65 16.37 -10.54 -8.62
CA GLY A 65 17.49 -9.89 -7.91
C GLY A 65 17.27 -8.42 -7.60
N GLU A 66 16.19 -7.80 -8.09
CA GLU A 66 15.86 -6.42 -7.74
C GLU A 66 15.47 -6.28 -6.26
N HIS A 67 16.03 -5.25 -5.63
CA HIS A 67 15.68 -4.88 -4.26
C HIS A 67 14.83 -3.61 -4.27
N GLY A 68 13.63 -3.69 -3.69
CA GLY A 68 12.75 -2.54 -3.50
C GLY A 68 13.08 -1.72 -2.26
N VAL A 69 12.25 -0.69 -2.02
CA VAL A 69 12.29 0.14 -0.80
C VAL A 69 11.24 -0.37 0.17
N LYS A 70 11.62 -0.58 1.43
CA LYS A 70 10.69 -0.97 2.49
C LYS A 70 10.02 0.28 3.08
N VAL A 71 8.70 0.23 3.21
CA VAL A 71 7.86 1.28 3.81
C VAL A 71 7.05 0.71 4.96
N CYS A 72 6.71 1.55 5.94
CA CYS A 72 5.94 1.15 7.11
C CYS A 72 4.58 1.86 7.07
N THR A 73 3.51 1.11 7.18
CA THR A 73 2.14 1.63 7.28
C THR A 73 1.44 1.00 8.46
N PHE A 74 0.42 1.67 8.99
CA PHE A 74 -0.37 1.13 10.09
C PHE A 74 -1.69 0.58 9.54
N VAL A 75 -1.92 -0.72 9.66
CA VAL A 75 -3.16 -1.36 9.22
C VAL A 75 -4.11 -1.52 10.39
N ALA A 76 -5.39 -1.19 10.18
CA ALA A 76 -6.42 -1.45 11.17
C ALA A 76 -6.56 -2.96 11.37
N VAL A 77 -6.57 -3.39 12.62
CA VAL A 77 -6.93 -4.75 13.00
C VAL A 77 -8.37 -4.69 13.49
N ALA A 78 -9.28 -5.33 12.77
CA ALA A 78 -10.64 -5.50 13.25
C ALA A 78 -10.64 -6.39 14.49
N SER A 79 -11.19 -5.89 15.60
CA SER A 79 -11.55 -6.73 16.74
C SER A 79 -12.83 -7.52 16.38
N PRO A 80 -13.05 -8.72 16.92
CA PRO A 80 -14.22 -9.56 16.60
C PRO A 80 -15.58 -8.84 16.74
N ASP A 81 -15.64 -7.83 17.61
CA ASP A 81 -16.83 -7.02 17.89
C ASP A 81 -16.90 -5.70 17.09
N SER A 82 -16.00 -5.49 16.13
CA SER A 82 -15.95 -4.25 15.35
C SER A 82 -16.92 -4.35 14.18
N LYS A 83 -18.02 -3.58 14.23
CA LYS A 83 -18.78 -3.27 13.02
C LYS A 83 -17.86 -2.55 12.04
N GLU A 84 -18.01 -2.83 10.76
CA GLU A 84 -17.19 -2.23 9.70
C GLU A 84 -17.37 -0.70 9.70
N ASP A 85 -16.36 0.01 10.20
CA ASP A 85 -16.24 1.45 9.97
C ASP A 85 -15.87 1.66 8.51
N VAL A 86 -16.89 1.86 7.68
CA VAL A 86 -16.75 2.33 6.30
C VAL A 86 -16.37 3.81 6.37
N ASP A 87 -15.19 4.11 5.83
CA ASP A 87 -14.59 5.44 5.73
C ASP A 87 -14.18 6.06 7.07
N GLY A 88 -12.87 6.27 7.24
CA GLY A 88 -12.22 6.81 8.44
C GLY A 88 -12.52 8.28 8.75
N VAL A 89 -13.79 8.69 8.68
CA VAL A 89 -14.32 9.92 9.24
C VAL A 89 -14.98 9.56 10.57
N ALA A 90 -14.45 10.10 11.66
CA ALA A 90 -15.11 10.00 12.96
C ALA A 90 -16.52 10.58 12.86
N THR A 91 -17.55 9.76 13.03
CA THR A 91 -18.88 10.28 13.29
C THR A 91 -18.87 10.86 14.70
N ASN A 92 -19.20 12.15 14.81
CA ASN A 92 -19.43 12.77 16.11
C ASN A 92 -20.86 12.46 16.54
N ASP A 93 -21.03 11.67 17.59
CA ASP A 93 -22.31 11.57 18.28
C ASP A 93 -22.50 12.72 19.28
N VAL A 94 -23.77 13.10 19.46
CA VAL A 94 -24.28 14.32 20.13
C VAL A 94 -23.90 14.49 21.61
N ASP A 95 -23.27 13.49 22.25
CA ASP A 95 -22.94 13.51 23.69
C ASP A 95 -21.42 13.58 24.00
N GLY A 96 -20.58 13.91 23.01
CA GLY A 96 -19.18 14.29 23.22
C GLY A 96 -18.24 13.22 23.81
N THR A 97 -18.72 12.02 24.12
CA THR A 97 -17.92 10.90 24.63
C THR A 97 -17.72 9.84 23.55
N ASN A 98 -16.81 10.14 22.62
CA ASN A 98 -16.44 9.24 21.54
C ASN A 98 -15.57 8.09 22.09
N LYS A 99 -16.19 7.02 22.62
CA LYS A 99 -15.49 5.75 22.88
C LYS A 99 -15.24 5.08 21.53
N ARG A 100 -14.03 5.28 20.99
CA ARG A 100 -13.52 4.51 19.84
C ARG A 100 -13.79 3.04 20.11
N ASN A 101 -14.64 2.40 19.31
CA ASN A 101 -14.80 0.96 19.34
C ASN A 101 -13.49 0.31 18.86
N GLY A 102 -12.58 0.10 19.81
CA GLY A 102 -11.77 -1.11 19.97
C GLY A 102 -10.87 -1.61 18.84
N GLY A 103 -10.64 -0.87 17.76
CA GLY A 103 -9.64 -1.24 16.75
C GLY A 103 -8.25 -0.70 17.10
N TYR A 104 -7.25 -1.57 17.30
CA TYR A 104 -5.85 -1.12 17.33
C TYR A 104 -5.26 -1.18 15.92
N ARG A 105 -4.33 -0.27 15.61
CA ARG A 105 -3.56 -0.35 14.37
C ARG A 105 -2.23 -1.01 14.66
N ARG A 106 -1.87 -2.00 13.85
CA ARG A 106 -0.54 -2.61 13.92
C ARG A 106 0.36 -2.07 12.83
N PRO A 107 1.68 -1.91 13.08
CA PRO A 107 2.63 -1.62 12.02
C PRO A 107 2.65 -2.80 11.04
N TRP A 108 2.74 -2.46 9.77
CA TRP A 108 2.83 -3.37 8.65
C TRP A 108 3.89 -2.86 7.69
N THR A 109 4.75 -3.74 7.21
CA THR A 109 5.78 -3.38 6.25
C THR A 109 5.37 -3.84 4.85
N ALA A 110 5.62 -2.97 3.87
CA ALA A 110 5.47 -3.30 2.46
C ALA A 110 6.76 -2.96 1.72
N THR A 111 7.03 -3.67 0.65
CA THR A 111 8.15 -3.36 -0.24
C THR A 111 7.59 -2.84 -1.56
N VAL A 112 8.06 -1.67 -1.97
CA VAL A 112 7.70 -1.03 -3.24
C VAL A 112 8.88 -1.05 -4.21
N PHE A 113 8.57 -1.02 -5.50
CA PHE A 113 9.50 -1.11 -6.61
C PHE A 113 9.16 -0.01 -7.61
N HIS A 114 10.20 0.64 -8.14
CA HIS A 114 10.06 1.60 -9.23
C HIS A 114 9.87 0.87 -10.56
N VAL A 115 9.19 1.50 -11.53
CA VAL A 115 8.89 0.91 -12.84
C VAL A 115 10.13 0.44 -13.58
N SER A 116 11.27 1.12 -13.42
CA SER A 116 12.56 0.76 -14.04
C SER A 116 13.10 -0.62 -13.59
N GLN A 117 12.55 -1.18 -12.51
CA GLN A 117 12.89 -2.51 -11.99
C GLN A 117 11.98 -3.61 -12.56
N THR A 118 11.12 -3.30 -13.52
CA THR A 118 10.05 -4.18 -13.97
C THR A 118 10.01 -4.35 -15.49
N ASP A 119 9.69 -5.55 -15.94
CA ASP A 119 9.46 -5.89 -17.34
C ASP A 119 7.98 -6.20 -17.60
N PRO A 120 7.45 -5.95 -18.81
CA PRO A 120 6.13 -6.46 -19.18
C PRO A 120 6.12 -7.99 -19.09
N VAL A 121 5.04 -8.55 -18.53
CA VAL A 121 4.81 -9.99 -18.57
C VAL A 121 4.47 -10.34 -20.01
N LYS A 122 5.26 -11.21 -20.65
CA LYS A 122 4.93 -11.76 -21.97
C LYS A 122 3.60 -12.50 -21.88
N ALA A 123 2.70 -12.21 -22.81
CA ALA A 123 1.43 -12.91 -22.97
C ALA A 123 1.64 -14.40 -23.25
#